data_AF-A0A7G8JQT8-F1
#
_entry.id   AF-A0A7G8JQT8-F1
#
_cell.length_a   1.000
_cell.length_b   1.000
_cell.length_c   1.000
_cell.angle_alpha   90.00
_cell.angle_beta   90.00
_cell.angle_gamma   90.00
#
_symmetry.space_group_name_H-M   'P 1'
#
loop_
_entity.id
_entity.type
_entity.pdbx_description
1 polymer ?
#
loop_
_entity_poly.entity_id
_entity_poly.type
_entity_poly.pdbx_seq_one_letter_code
_entity_poly.pdbx_strand_id
1 'polypeptide(L)' 'MIRGLEVDPDGLKALLKKLKTRIGSGGTAKGGVIELQGDQVELSLEYLKKEGYKPKRAGG' A
#
# COMPACT_ATOMS: atom_id res chain seq x y z
N MET A 1 -2.99 -4.94 4.92
CA MET A 1 -2.23 -3.87 5.61
C MET A 1 -0.80 -3.85 5.08
N ILE A 2 -0.24 -2.67 4.79
CA ILE A 2 1.13 -2.46 4.29
C ILE A 2 1.85 -1.58 5.33
N ARG A 3 2.92 -2.08 5.96
CA ARG A 3 3.72 -1.33 6.96
C ARG A 3 5.22 -1.46 6.63
N GLY A 4 6.05 -0.63 7.25
CA GLY A 4 7.51 -0.69 7.09
C GLY A 4 8.02 -0.10 5.77
N LEU A 5 7.25 0.82 5.19
CA LEU A 5 7.74 1.63 4.07
C LEU A 5 8.58 2.76 4.66
N GLU A 6 9.87 2.82 4.31
CA GLU A 6 10.78 3.93 4.61
C GLU A 6 10.47 5.12 3.69
N VAL A 7 9.24 5.62 3.77
CA VAL A 7 8.79 6.78 3.01
C VAL A 7 8.16 7.77 3.96
N ASP A 8 8.40 9.05 3.69
CA ASP A 8 7.79 10.15 4.44
C ASP A 8 6.25 10.07 4.43
N PRO A 9 5.57 10.70 5.41
CA PRO A 9 4.11 10.76 5.46
C PRO A 9 3.47 11.27 4.15
N ASP A 10 4.13 12.16 3.43
CA ASP A 10 3.71 12.63 2.11
C ASP A 10 3.86 11.54 1.02
N GLY A 11 4.97 10.81 1.03
CA GLY A 11 5.18 9.64 0.17
C GLY A 11 4.14 8.55 0.41
N LEU A 12 3.79 8.32 1.68
CA LEU A 12 2.72 7.41 2.11
C LEU A 12 1.36 7.82 1.56
N LYS A 13 1.00 9.10 1.64
CA LYS A 13 -0.25 9.62 1.05
C LYS A 13 -0.25 9.50 -0.47
N ALA A 14 0.88 9.77 -1.12
CA ALA A 14 1.02 9.62 -2.57
C ALA A 14 0.85 8.14 -2.99
N LEU A 15 1.53 7.22 -2.31
CA LEU A 15 1.40 5.77 -2.51
C LEU A 15 -0.03 5.30 -2.28
N LEU A 16 -0.68 5.72 -1.20
CA LEU A 16 -2.08 5.41 -0.93
C LEU A 16 -2.96 5.90 -2.09
N LYS A 17 -2.77 7.13 -2.57
CA LYS A 17 -3.57 7.68 -3.68
C LYS A 17 -3.38 6.87 -4.96
N LYS A 18 -2.14 6.52 -5.31
CA LYS A 18 -1.83 5.65 -6.46
C LYS A 18 -2.45 4.26 -6.31
N LEU A 19 -2.35 3.65 -5.13
CA LEU A 19 -2.96 2.36 -4.81
C LEU A 19 -4.48 2.43 -4.95
N LYS A 20 -5.14 3.44 -4.35
CA LYS A 20 -6.59 3.66 -4.48
C LYS A 20 -7.02 3.82 -5.95
N THR A 21 -6.27 4.59 -6.74
CA THR A 21 -6.57 4.78 -8.18
C THR A 21 -6.39 3.49 -8.98
N ARG A 22 -5.35 2.69 -8.69
CA ARG A 22 -5.06 1.49 -9.46
C ARG A 22 -5.94 0.30 -9.08
N ILE A 23 -6.24 0.18 -7.79
CA ILE A 23 -6.98 -0.94 -7.20
C ILE A 23 -8.48 -0.64 -7.19
N GLY A 24 -8.88 0.63 -7.18
CA GLY A 24 -10.27 1.04 -7.03
C GLY A 24 -10.83 0.78 -5.63
N SER A 25 -9.99 0.46 -4.65
CA SER A 25 -10.42 0.18 -3.27
C SER A 25 -10.18 1.36 -2.32
N GLY A 26 -11.02 1.46 -1.30
CA GLY A 26 -10.85 2.38 -0.18
C GLY A 26 -9.68 2.01 0.70
N GLY A 27 -9.02 3.01 1.30
CA GLY A 27 -7.92 2.80 2.21
C GLY A 27 -7.48 4.07 2.93
N THR A 28 -6.72 3.89 4.00
CA THR A 28 -6.25 4.95 4.91
C THR A 28 -4.76 4.80 5.15
N ALA A 29 -4.02 5.90 5.19
CA ALA A 29 -2.63 5.92 5.62
C ALA A 29 -2.57 6.56 7.02
N LYS A 30 -2.14 5.82 8.03
CA LYS A 30 -2.04 6.29 9.41
C LYS A 30 -0.80 5.73 10.10
N GLY A 31 -0.03 6.60 10.76
CA GLY A 31 1.11 6.21 11.61
C GLY A 31 2.20 5.43 10.88
N GLY A 32 2.53 5.78 9.64
CA GLY A 32 3.53 5.05 8.85
C GLY A 32 3.00 3.79 8.17
N VAL A 33 1.68 3.61 8.13
CA VAL A 33 1.04 2.38 7.67
C VAL A 33 -0.08 2.68 6.67
N ILE A 34 -0.19 1.88 5.60
CA ILE A 34 -1.31 1.91 4.65
C ILE A 34 -2.24 0.73 4.94
N GLU A 35 -3.49 1.02 5.24
CA GLU A 35 -4.57 0.05 5.36
C GLU A 35 -5.45 0.15 4.13
N LEU A 36 -5.63 -0.96 3.42
CA LEU A 36 -6.51 -1.07 2.26
C LEU A 36 -7.66 -1.99 2.62
N GLN A 37 -8.87 -1.65 2.17
CA GLN A 37 -10.05 -2.48 2.36
C GLN A 37 -10.16 -3.57 1.28
N GLY A 38 -10.69 -4.73 1.65
CA GLY A 38 -10.89 -5.88 0.77
C GLY A 38 -9.64 -6.73 0.51
N ASP A 39 -9.79 -7.74 -0.35
CA ASP A 39 -8.75 -8.74 -0.64
C ASP A 39 -7.80 -8.34 -1.78
N GLN A 40 -7.54 -7.03 -1.90
CA GLN A 40 -6.74 -6.47 -3.01
C GLN A 40 -5.23 -6.51 -2.72
N VAL A 41 -4.81 -7.48 -1.93
CA VAL A 41 -3.42 -7.64 -1.48
C VAL A 41 -2.52 -7.96 -2.66
N GLU A 42 -3.00 -8.79 -3.61
CA GLU A 42 -2.24 -9.17 -4.80
C GLU A 42 -1.91 -7.99 -5.71
N LEU A 43 -2.90 -7.14 -6.02
CA LEU A 43 -2.67 -5.94 -6.83
C LEU A 43 -1.74 -4.95 -6.15
N SER A 44 -1.85 -4.82 -4.82
CA SER A 44 -0.95 -3.98 -4.02
C SER A 44 0.48 -4.50 -4.05
N LEU A 45 0.66 -5.81 -3.90
CA LEU A 45 1.95 -6.49 -3.96
C LEU A 45 2.60 -6.32 -5.35
N GLU A 46 1.84 -6.50 -6.42
CA GLU A 46 2.34 -6.33 -7.79
C GLU A 46 2.76 -4.88 -8.04
N TYR A 47 1.94 -3.92 -7.60
CA TYR A 47 2.23 -2.50 -7.76
C TYR A 47 3.49 -2.08 -7.00
N LEU A 48 3.59 -2.48 -5.73
CA LEU A 48 4.77 -2.20 -4.91
C LEU A 48 6.03 -2.87 -5.47
N LYS A 49 5.93 -4.10 -5.98
CA LYS A 49 7.04 -4.76 -6.71
C LYS A 49 7.46 -3.96 -7.94
N LYS A 50 6.51 -3.43 -8.72
CA LYS A 50 6.80 -2.59 -9.90
C LYS A 50 7.47 -1.27 -9.54
N GLU A 51 7.12 -0.67 -8.41
CA GLU A 51 7.80 0.53 -7.90
C GLU A 51 9.18 0.21 -7.26
N GLY A 52 9.62 -1.05 -7.25
CA GLY A 52 10.93 -1.47 -6.72
C GLY A 52 10.92 -1.82 -5.23
N TYR A 53 9.76 -1.75 -4.57
CA TYR A 53 9.61 -2.21 -3.19
C TYR A 53 9.54 -3.73 -3.13
N LYS A 54 9.92 -4.32 -1.99
CA LYS A 54 9.81 -5.76 -1.72
C LYS A 54 8.69 -6.02 -0.71
N PRO A 55 7.43 -5.84 -1.09
CA PRO A 55 6.32 -6.03 -0.17
C PRO A 55 6.20 -7.53 0.17
N LYS A 56 5.91 -7.83 1.42
CA LYS A 56 5.57 -9.19 1.88
C LYS A 56 4.12 -9.23 2.31
N ARG A 57 3.44 -10.34 2.02
CA ARG A 57 2.10 -10.58 2.53
C ARG A 57 2.21 -10.79 4.04
N ALA A 58 1.73 -9.82 4.82
CA ALA A 58 1.60 -9.94 6.27
C ALA A 58 0.16 -10.36 6.57
N GLY A 59 -0.01 -11.60 7.02
CA GLY A 59 -1.31 -12.19 7.33
C GLY A 59 -1.45 -13.59 6.75
N GLY A 60 -1.37 -14.58 7.64
CA GLY A 60 -2.25 -15.76 7.61
C GLY A 60 -3.34 -15.54 8.65
#